data_AF-A0A9X4EA20-F1
#
_entry.id   AF-A0A9X4EA20-F1
#
_cell.length_a   1.000
_cell.length_b   1.000
_cell.length_c   1.000
_cell.angle_alpha   90.00
_cell.angle_beta   90.00
_cell.angle_gamma   90.00
#
_symmetry.space_group_name_H-M   'P 1'
#
loop_
_entity.id
_entity.type
_entity.pdbx_description
1 polymer ?
#
loop_
_entity_poly.entity_id
_entity_poly.type
_entity_poly.pdbx_seq_one_letter_code
_entity_poly.pdbx_strand_id
1 'polypeptide(L)' 'MNDRLKPELRELAVKIATSYARSNPVSVEALPSVIVMAYQGLEACIAPPPPPPPEPPKRGRRGKAAKTPARGRGKAAAR' A
#
# COMPACT_ATOMS: atom_id res chain seq x y z
N MET A 1 -0.60 -11.35 19.05
CA MET A 1 0.33 -12.30 18.39
C MET A 1 1.64 -11.62 18.00
N ASN A 2 1.62 -10.39 17.48
CA ASN A 2 2.83 -9.68 17.02
C ASN A 2 3.87 -9.36 18.11
N ASP A 3 3.47 -9.06 19.34
CA ASP A 3 4.45 -8.69 20.40
C ASP A 3 5.36 -9.84 20.85
N ARG A 4 4.93 -11.09 20.66
CA ARG A 4 5.74 -12.29 20.94
C ARG A 4 6.76 -12.59 19.84
N LEU A 5 6.53 -12.13 18.61
CA LEU A 5 7.42 -12.34 17.47
C LEU A 5 8.58 -11.33 17.45
N LYS A 6 8.42 -10.15 18.06
CA LYS A 6 9.43 -9.09 18.09
C LYS A 6 10.82 -9.55 18.61
N PRO A 7 10.92 -10.33 19.70
CA PRO A 7 12.22 -10.84 20.18
C PRO A 7 12.86 -11.83 19.21
N GLU A 8 12.06 -12.73 18.61
CA GLU A 8 12.54 -13.75 17.67
C GLU A 8 13.05 -13.12 16.37
N LEU A 9 12.34 -12.11 15.85
CA LEU A 9 12.77 -11.34 14.67
C LEU A 9 14.07 -10.58 14.93
N ARG A 10 14.24 -10.04 16.15
CA ARG A 10 15.47 -9.37 16.55
C ARG A 10 16.64 -10.35 16.61
N GLU A 11 16.44 -11.54 17.20
CA GLU A 11 17.48 -12.58 17.24
C GLU A 11 17.86 -13.03 15.82
N LEU A 12 16.87 -13.22 14.95
CA LEU A 12 17.10 -13.59 13.56
C LEU A 12 17.85 -12.49 12.79
N ALA A 13 17.48 -11.22 12.98
CA ALA A 13 18.17 -10.08 12.38
C ALA A 13 19.65 -10.02 12.79
N VAL A 14 19.97 -10.29 14.06
CA VAL A 14 21.36 -10.38 14.53
C VAL A 14 22.12 -11.52 13.86
N LYS A 15 21.52 -12.71 13.73
CA LYS A 15 22.13 -13.85 13.02
C LYS A 15 22.40 -13.53 11.55
N ILE A 16 21.43 -12.91 10.87
CA ILE A 16 21.57 -12.49 9.47
C ILE A 16 22.69 -11.46 9.32
N ALA A 17 22.67 -10.40 10.12
CA ALA A 17 23.67 -9.34 10.05
C ALA A 17 25.08 -9.86 10.35
N THR A 18 25.22 -10.76 11.33
CA THR A 18 26.48 -11.41 11.67
C THR A 18 26.99 -12.30 10.54
N SER A 19 26.11 -13.10 9.93
CA SER A 19 26.46 -13.92 8.76
C SER A 19 26.87 -13.03 7.56
N TYR A 20 26.14 -11.94 7.34
CA TYR A 20 26.46 -10.97 6.28
C TYR A 20 27.85 -10.35 6.48
N ALA A 21 28.17 -9.94 7.71
CA ALA A 21 29.45 -9.36 8.07
C ALA A 21 30.63 -10.34 7.99
N ARG A 22 30.38 -11.64 8.09
CA ARG A 22 31.41 -12.68 7.87
C ARG A 22 31.78 -12.85 6.40
N SER A 23 30.82 -12.64 5.50
CA SER A 23 30.99 -12.84 4.06
C SER A 23 31.29 -11.56 3.28
N ASN A 24 31.14 -10.40 3.91
CA ASN A 24 31.31 -9.09 3.27
C ASN A 24 32.19 -8.18 4.15
N PRO A 25 33.00 -7.31 3.55
CA PRO A 25 33.72 -6.29 4.31
C PRO A 25 32.72 -5.26 4.83
N VAL A 26 32.46 -5.28 6.14
CA VAL A 26 31.60 -4.31 6.83
C VAL A 26 32.39 -3.74 8.00
N SER A 27 32.37 -2.41 8.18
CA SER A 27 32.98 -1.82 9.37
C SER A 27 32.21 -2.24 10.62
N VAL A 28 32.91 -2.41 11.74
CA VAL A 28 32.29 -2.76 13.04
C VAL A 28 31.25 -1.71 13.44
N GLU A 29 31.52 -0.45 13.12
CA GLU A 29 30.62 0.69 13.36
C GLU A 29 29.31 0.62 12.55
N ALA A 30 29.31 -0.07 11.39
CA ALA A 30 28.12 -0.22 10.56
C ALA A 30 27.25 -1.44 10.95
N LEU A 31 27.75 -2.35 11.81
CA LEU A 31 27.00 -3.53 12.25
C LEU A 31 25.62 -3.20 12.85
N PRO A 32 25.45 -2.19 13.72
CA PRO A 32 24.14 -1.82 14.25
C PRO A 32 23.14 -1.46 13.14
N SER A 33 23.59 -0.72 12.13
CA SER A 33 22.75 -0.34 10.98
C SER A 33 22.33 -1.56 10.16
N VAL A 34 23.23 -2.51 9.93
CA VAL A 34 22.92 -3.76 9.21
C VAL A 34 21.88 -4.59 9.97
N ILE A 35 21.98 -4.66 11.30
CA ILE A 35 20.99 -5.35 12.14
C ILE A 35 19.60 -4.69 12.00
N VAL A 36 19.54 -3.35 12.05
CA VAL A 36 18.27 -2.61 11.89
C VAL A 36 17.67 -2.85 10.52
N MET A 37 18.47 -2.83 9.45
CA MET A 37 17.98 -3.13 8.10
C MET A 37 17.44 -4.56 7.99
N ALA A 38 18.15 -5.55 8.53
CA ALA A 38 17.69 -6.94 8.52
C ALA A 38 16.37 -7.09 9.28
N TYR A 39 16.24 -6.44 10.44
CA TYR A 39 15.01 -6.45 11.23
C TYR A 39 13.84 -5.81 10.48
N GLN A 40 14.03 -4.64 9.87
CA GLN A 40 12.99 -3.97 9.07
C GLN A 40 12.57 -4.82 7.87
N GLY A 41 13.51 -5.49 7.21
CA GLY A 41 13.21 -6.43 6.13
C GLY A 41 12.34 -7.59 6.61
N LEU A 42 12.66 -8.17 7.77
CA LEU A 42 11.85 -9.23 8.38
C LEU A 42 10.45 -8.74 8.78
N GLU A 43 10.33 -7.54 9.36
CA GLU A 43 9.03 -6.94 9.67
C GLU A 43 8.19 -6.72 8.41
N ALA A 44 8.80 -6.23 7.33
CA ALA A 44 8.10 -6.04 6.06
C ALA A 44 7.59 -7.35 5.46
N CYS A 45 8.33 -8.46 5.61
CA CYS A 45 7.91 -9.77 5.12
C CYS A 45 6.68 -10.34 5.84
N ILE A 46 6.47 -9.98 7.11
CA ILE A 46 5.31 -10.45 7.90
C ILE A 46 4.20 -9.41 8.00
N ALA A 47 4.44 -8.19 7.52
CA ALA A 47 3.46 -7.13 7.56
C ALA A 47 2.26 -7.48 6.67
N PRO A 48 1.03 -7.18 7.11
CA PRO A 48 -0.14 -7.31 6.26
C PRO A 48 0.01 -6.38 5.04
N PRO A 49 -0.57 -6.75 3.88
CA PRO A 49 -0.50 -5.92 2.70
C PRO A 49 -1.11 -4.54 2.98
N PRO A 50 -0.54 -3.46 2.41
CA PRO A 50 -1.07 -2.13 2.61
C PRO A 50 -2.52 -2.06 2.10
N PRO A 51 -3.40 -1.27 2.75
CA PRO A 51 -4.75 -1.08 2.27
C PRO A 51 -4.76 -0.48 0.87
N PRO A 52 -5.78 -0.80 0.04
CA PRO A 52 -5.90 -0.21 -1.28
C PRO A 52 -5.99 1.32 -1.17
N PRO A 53 -5.38 2.06 -2.12
CA PRO A 53 -5.46 3.51 -2.12
C PRO A 53 -6.92 3.98 -2.23
N PRO A 54 -7.28 5.11 -1.59
CA PRO A 54 -8.63 5.65 -1.67
C PRO A 54 -8.98 6.02 -3.12
N GLU A 55 -10.21 5.67 -3.55
CA GLU A 55 -10.69 6.04 -4.87
C GLU A 55 -10.72 7.57 -5.02
N PRO A 56 -10.27 8.12 -6.16
CA PRO A 56 -10.33 9.56 -6.40
C PRO A 56 -11.79 10.04 -6.40
N PRO A 57 -12.09 11.20 -5.80
CA PRO A 57 -13.45 11.71 -5.72
C PRO A 57 -14.02 11.88 -7.14
N LYS A 58 -15.14 11.21 -7.41
CA LYS A 58 -15.89 11.38 -8.65
C LYS A 58 -16.22 12.86 -8.80
N ARG A 59 -15.49 13.55 -9.68
CA ARG A 59 -15.73 14.94 -10.05
C ARG A 59 -17.14 15.03 -10.62
N GLY A 60 -18.10 15.40 -9.79
CA GLY A 60 -19.48 15.65 -10.21
C GLY A 60 -19.44 16.60 -11.40
N ARG A 61 -19.91 16.12 -12.56
CA ARG A 61 -20.11 16.95 -13.75
C ARG A 61 -21.11 18.04 -13.39
N ARG A 62 -20.61 19.19 -12.94
CA ARG A 62 -21.29 20.47 -13.15
C ARG A 62 -21.35 20.68 -14.66
N GLY A 63 -22.55 20.66 -15.22
CA GLY A 63 -22.79 21.08 -16.60
C GLY A 63 -23.61 20.09 -17.41
N LYS A 64 -24.93 20.26 -17.37
CA LYS A 64 -25.72 20.55 -18.57
C LYS A 64 -27.11 21.03 -18.14
N ALA A 65 -27.23 22.34 -17.98
CA ALA A 65 -28.45 23.01 -18.38
C ALA A 65 -28.66 22.81 -19.90
N ALA A 66 -29.90 22.99 -20.33
CA ALA A 66 -30.44 22.88 -21.68
C ALA A 66 -30.81 21.47 -22.15
N LYS A 67 -32.10 21.16 -22.00
CA LYS A 67 -32.98 20.91 -23.15
C LYS A 67 -34.44 21.09 -22.75
N THR A 68 -34.96 22.25 -23.13
CA THR A 68 -36.36 22.54 -23.47
C THR A 68 -37.05 21.29 -24.04
N PRO A 69 -38.30 20.97 -23.65
CA PRO A 69 -39.01 19.86 -24.28
C PRO A 69 -39.34 20.25 -25.73
N ALA A 70 -38.66 19.59 -26.67
CA ALA A 70 -39.00 19.66 -28.08
C ALA A 70 -40.37 18.99 -28.30
N ARG A 71 -41.34 19.85 -28.58
CA ARG A 71 -42.59 19.61 -29.33
C ARG A 71 -42.45 18.47 -30.36
N GLY A 72 -43.39 17.52 -30.31
CA GLY A 72 -43.72 16.67 -31.46
C GLY A 72 -43.67 15.17 -31.22
N ARG A 73 -44.74 14.60 -30.67
CA ARG A 73 -45.07 13.17 -30.84
C ARG A 73 -46.54 13.08 -31.26
N GLY A 74 -46.76 12.92 -32.56
CA GLY A 74 -48.10 12.73 -33.11
C GLY A 74 -48.60 11.30 -32.91
N LYS A 75 -49.92 11.13 -32.73
CA LYS A 75 -50.84 10.39 -33.62
C LYS A 75 -52.21 10.16 -32.95
N ALA A 76 -53.25 10.31 -33.79
CA ALA A 76 -54.53 9.57 -33.83
C ALA A 76 -55.71 9.97 -32.91
N ALA A 77 -56.75 10.53 -33.54
CA ALA A 77 -58.19 10.26 -33.39
C ALA A 77 -58.93 11.19 -34.37
N ALA A 78 -60.02 10.88 -35.07
CA ALA A 78 -60.77 9.67 -35.38
C ALA A 78 -61.59 10.01 -36.65
N ARG A 79 -62.27 9.00 -37.22
CA ARG A 79 -63.21 9.08 -38.33
C ARG A 79 -64.33 10.11 -38.15
#